data_AF-A0A8T3RHA5-F1
#
_entry.id   AF-A0A8T3RHA5-F1
#
_cell.length_a   1.000
_cell.length_b   1.000
_cell.length_c   1.000
_cell.angle_alpha   90.00
_cell.angle_beta   90.00
_cell.angle_gamma   90.00
#
_symmetry.space_group_name_H-M   'P 1'
#
loop_
_entity.id
_entity.type
_entity.pdbx_description
1 polymer ?
#
loop_
_entity_poly.entity_id
_entity_poly.type
_entity_poly.pdbx_seq_one_letter_code
_entity_poly.pdbx_strand_id
1 'polypeptide(L)'
;MDIIIALGIFGALLFWVFIITNKPADPTLIENQTKATRGSGAPLPEQRAGDRQQPESKPAPMKVGGDVAAPLEATGHAAGRGRPMPEVLAEIRKANAAAMSPFGLPARGLAPQPAGPVTPAEPDRKSVPRQKRRTPSPIQREFYHYFDLKAPNGLSFDEALSVIHDFKDRLSKDDQGKLDEWDTYVKLYSEINKPGVRKTYRIKKVSFSAYRAAIKQLKKEGQVWAGEKDSRDLVVKKIIAMAPRLKTEAA
;
A
#
# COMPACT_ATOMS: atom_id res chain seq x y z
N MET A 1 45.85 16.51 -5.86
CA MET A 1 44.50 15.93 -6.08
C MET A 1 44.23 14.74 -5.16
N ASP A 2 45.22 14.26 -4.40
CA ASP A 2 45.14 13.01 -3.64
C ASP A 2 44.35 13.10 -2.32
N ILE A 3 44.21 14.31 -1.75
CA ILE A 3 43.49 14.54 -0.49
C ILE A 3 41.97 14.38 -0.66
N ILE A 4 41.43 14.71 -1.84
CA ILE A 4 39.98 14.63 -2.12
C ILE A 4 39.53 13.16 -2.26
N ILE A 5 40.40 12.29 -2.81
CA ILE A 5 40.13 10.86 -2.95
C ILE A 5 40.18 10.17 -1.57
N ALA A 6 41.11 10.58 -0.70
CA ALA A 6 41.22 10.03 0.66
C ALA A 6 40.00 10.36 1.55
N LEU A 7 39.42 11.56 1.43
CA LEU A 7 38.23 11.97 2.18
C LEU A 7 36.97 11.19 1.75
N GLY A 8 36.85 10.84 0.46
CA GLY A 8 35.73 10.05 -0.05
C GLY A 8 35.69 8.63 0.52
N ILE A 9 36.85 7.98 0.65
CA ILE A 9 36.96 6.63 1.20
C ILE A 9 36.66 6.61 2.70
N PHE A 10 37.12 7.63 3.44
CA PHE A 10 36.86 7.74 4.87
C PHE A 10 35.38 7.97 5.17
N GLY A 11 34.69 8.79 4.36
CA GLY A 11 33.24 8.99 4.47
C GLY A 11 32.43 7.72 4.25
N ALA A 12 32.81 6.90 3.25
CA ALA A 12 32.13 5.63 2.98
C ALA A 12 32.31 4.61 4.12
N LEU A 13 33.48 4.55 4.75
CA LEU A 13 33.74 3.68 5.90
C LEU A 13 32.94 4.09 7.13
N LEU A 14 32.87 5.40 7.43
CA LEU A 14 32.06 5.90 8.54
C LEU A 14 30.57 5.64 8.34
N PHE A 15 30.07 5.80 7.11
CA PHE A 15 28.68 5.50 6.79
C PHE A 15 28.36 4.00 6.95
N TRP A 16 29.27 3.11 6.56
CA TRP A 16 29.09 1.67 6.75
C TRP A 16 29.10 1.26 8.23
N VAL A 17 30.00 1.83 9.04
CA VAL A 17 30.04 1.60 10.50
C VAL A 17 28.78 2.13 11.19
N PHE A 18 28.24 3.27 10.74
CA PHE A 18 27.00 3.83 11.27
C PHE A 18 25.79 2.92 11.01
N ILE A 19 25.72 2.27 9.84
CA ILE A 19 24.65 1.31 9.51
C ILE A 19 24.75 0.04 10.37
N ILE A 20 25.96 -0.45 10.66
CA ILE A 20 26.14 -1.66 11.48
C ILE A 20 25.80 -1.42 12.95
N THR A 21 26.13 -0.23 13.47
CA THR A 21 25.93 0.11 14.89
C THR A 21 24.50 0.53 15.21
N ASN A 22 23.78 1.18 14.28
CA ASN A 22 22.38 1.56 14.45
C ASN A 22 21.39 0.50 13.95
N LYS A 23 21.69 -0.78 14.17
CA LYS A 23 20.71 -1.84 13.94
C LYS A 23 19.64 -1.73 15.05
N PRO A 24 18.37 -1.41 14.74
CA PRO A 24 17.34 -1.29 15.77
C PRO A 24 17.18 -2.64 16.48
N ALA A 25 17.18 -2.61 17.81
CA ALA A 25 17.01 -3.80 18.64
C ALA A 25 15.72 -4.54 18.25
N ASP A 26 15.83 -5.85 18.05
CA ASP A 26 14.70 -6.73 17.72
C ASP A 26 13.61 -6.62 18.80
N PRO A 27 12.37 -6.19 18.45
CA PRO A 27 11.29 -6.03 19.42
C PRO A 27 10.65 -7.36 19.88
N THR A 28 11.24 -8.51 19.55
CA THR A 28 10.66 -9.84 19.79
C THR A 28 11.00 -10.44 21.16
N LEU A 29 11.62 -9.69 22.06
CA LEU A 29 12.03 -10.18 23.39
C LEU A 29 11.19 -9.66 24.59
N ILE A 30 9.98 -9.13 24.34
CA ILE A 30 9.04 -8.71 25.40
C ILE A 30 7.67 -9.35 25.20
N GLU A 31 7.58 -10.68 25.12
CA GLU A 31 6.28 -11.36 25.20
C GLU A 31 6.41 -12.78 25.73
N ASN A 32 6.98 -12.95 26.93
CA ASN A 32 6.99 -14.25 27.64
C ASN A 32 7.05 -14.09 29.18
N GLN A 33 6.31 -13.14 29.78
CA GLN A 33 6.20 -13.01 31.24
C GLN A 33 4.79 -12.72 31.78
N THR A 34 3.72 -13.21 31.14
CA THR A 34 2.37 -13.14 31.72
C THR A 34 1.60 -14.44 31.54
N LYS A 35 2.12 -15.55 32.08
CA LYS A 35 1.31 -16.77 32.22
C LYS A 35 1.70 -17.61 33.43
N ALA A 36 1.34 -17.13 34.62
CA ALA A 36 1.07 -18.00 35.76
C ALA A 36 0.16 -17.25 36.75
N THR A 37 -0.63 -18.02 37.51
CA THR A 37 -1.44 -17.61 38.67
C THR A 37 -2.68 -16.74 38.42
N ARG A 38 -3.82 -17.41 38.22
CA ARG A 38 -5.12 -16.93 38.74
C ARG A 38 -5.85 -18.10 39.40
N GLY A 39 -5.53 -18.30 40.67
CA GLY A 39 -6.29 -19.10 41.62
C GLY A 39 -6.51 -18.26 42.87
N SER A 40 -7.79 -18.04 43.19
CA SER A 40 -8.38 -17.78 44.51
C SER A 40 -7.76 -16.72 45.44
N GLY A 41 -8.57 -15.71 45.77
CA GLY A 41 -8.70 -15.24 47.16
C GLY A 41 -8.24 -13.81 47.51
N ALA A 42 -9.23 -13.04 47.96
CA ALA A 42 -9.19 -11.95 48.95
C ALA A 42 -8.88 -10.49 48.51
N PRO A 43 -9.51 -9.48 49.17
CA PRO A 43 -9.49 -8.07 48.74
C PRO A 43 -8.64 -7.11 49.63
N LEU A 44 -8.12 -6.04 48.99
CA LEU A 44 -7.60 -4.74 49.53
C LEU A 44 -6.42 -4.80 50.53
N PRO A 45 -5.58 -3.74 50.73
CA PRO A 45 -5.78 -2.28 50.51
C PRO A 45 -4.70 -1.60 49.61
N GLU A 46 -5.00 -0.49 48.91
CA GLU A 46 -4.76 0.92 49.30
C GLU A 46 -3.28 1.33 49.55
N GLN A 47 -2.90 2.47 48.96
CA GLN A 47 -1.62 3.21 49.05
C GLN A 47 -0.49 2.68 48.14
N ARG A 48 0.33 3.49 47.46
CA ARG A 48 0.81 4.84 47.80
C ARG A 48 1.42 5.49 46.55
N ALA A 49 1.25 6.81 46.45
CA ALA A 49 1.99 7.68 45.54
C ALA A 49 3.49 7.72 45.90
N GLY A 50 4.33 7.90 44.88
CA GLY A 50 5.76 8.21 44.95
C GLY A 50 6.24 8.55 43.53
N ASP A 51 6.23 9.80 43.08
CA ASP A 51 7.24 10.86 43.27
C ASP A 51 8.65 10.52 42.76
N ARG A 52 9.15 11.41 41.88
CA ARG A 52 10.57 11.68 41.52
C ARG A 52 11.31 10.57 40.74
N GLN A 53 12.10 10.85 39.70
CA GLN A 53 12.99 11.98 39.44
C GLN A 53 13.36 12.02 37.94
N GLN A 54 13.28 13.22 37.32
CA GLN A 54 14.14 13.59 36.19
C GLN A 54 15.60 13.64 36.65
N PRO A 55 16.54 13.41 35.72
CA PRO A 55 17.59 14.41 35.56
C PRO A 55 17.68 14.94 34.12
N GLU A 56 17.60 16.26 34.05
CA GLU A 56 18.06 17.06 32.93
C GLU A 56 19.55 16.84 32.69
N SER A 57 19.97 16.75 31.42
CA SER A 57 21.33 17.10 31.03
C SER A 57 21.33 17.83 29.69
N LYS A 58 21.32 19.16 29.79
CA LYS A 58 21.76 20.09 28.74
C LYS A 58 23.22 19.82 28.38
N PRO A 59 23.57 19.85 27.10
CA PRO A 59 24.86 20.40 26.67
C PRO A 59 24.68 21.76 25.96
N ALA A 60 25.64 22.64 26.23
CA ALA A 60 25.71 24.04 25.83
C ALA A 60 25.85 24.24 24.31
N PRO A 61 25.43 25.41 23.78
CA PRO A 61 25.63 25.77 22.38
C PRO A 61 27.08 26.19 22.11
N MET A 62 27.74 25.48 21.19
CA MET A 62 28.98 25.91 20.56
C MET A 62 28.67 27.04 19.56
N LYS A 63 29.18 28.24 19.82
CA LYS A 63 29.24 29.33 18.83
C LYS A 63 30.35 29.00 17.83
N VAL A 64 29.96 28.67 16.61
CA VAL A 64 30.86 28.72 15.44
C VAL A 64 30.44 29.94 14.63
N GLY A 65 31.29 30.98 14.67
CA GLY A 65 31.20 32.12 13.78
C GLY A 65 31.64 31.71 12.37
N GLY A 66 30.84 32.11 11.39
CA GLY A 66 31.11 31.89 9.97
C GLY A 66 30.17 32.76 9.16
N ASP A 67 30.62 33.97 8.87
CA ASP A 67 30.01 34.87 7.90
C ASP A 67 30.02 34.21 6.52
N VAL A 68 28.85 33.78 6.02
CA VAL A 68 28.68 33.41 4.62
C VAL A 68 27.31 33.89 4.13
N ALA A 69 27.38 34.88 3.24
CA ALA A 69 26.51 35.23 2.12
C ALA A 69 24.97 35.04 2.25
N ALA A 70 24.30 36.18 2.12
CA ALA A 70 22.94 36.44 1.66
C ALA A 70 22.08 35.24 1.16
N PRO A 71 20.86 35.06 1.72
CA PRO A 71 19.90 34.12 1.17
C PRO A 71 19.22 34.70 -0.08
N LEU A 72 19.36 33.98 -1.20
CA LEU A 72 18.47 34.11 -2.35
C LEU A 72 17.04 33.82 -1.92
N GLU A 73 16.13 34.73 -2.27
CA GLU A 73 14.69 34.55 -2.10
C GLU A 73 14.21 33.31 -2.85
N ALA A 74 13.91 32.26 -2.11
CA ALA A 74 13.18 31.11 -2.62
C ALA A 74 11.69 31.45 -2.60
N THR A 75 11.18 31.81 -3.77
CA THR A 75 9.75 31.95 -4.07
C THR A 75 9.00 30.69 -3.65
N GLY A 76 8.33 30.75 -2.49
CA GLY A 76 7.49 29.68 -1.99
C GLY A 76 6.32 29.41 -2.93
N HIS A 77 6.44 28.40 -3.78
CA HIS A 77 5.28 27.76 -4.37
C HIS A 77 4.63 26.92 -3.27
N ALA A 78 3.54 27.46 -2.73
CA ALA A 78 2.66 26.76 -1.82
C ALA A 78 2.27 25.42 -2.44
N ALA A 79 2.85 24.35 -1.89
CA ALA A 79 2.40 22.98 -2.13
C ALA A 79 0.90 22.94 -1.88
N GLY A 80 0.14 22.77 -2.97
CA GLY A 80 -1.29 22.58 -2.92
C GLY A 80 -1.59 21.42 -1.99
N ARG A 81 -2.14 21.72 -0.80
CA ARG A 81 -2.63 20.71 0.11
C ARG A 81 -3.69 19.93 -0.64
N GLY A 82 -3.34 18.72 -1.08
CA GLY A 82 -4.27 17.80 -1.71
C GLY A 82 -5.49 17.68 -0.82
N ARG A 83 -6.68 17.98 -1.37
CA ARG A 83 -7.92 17.82 -0.61
C ARG A 83 -8.01 16.37 -0.11
N PRO A 84 -8.43 16.15 1.15
CA PRO A 84 -8.58 14.81 1.67
C PRO A 84 -9.58 14.01 0.80
N MET A 85 -9.12 12.87 0.29
CA MET A 85 -9.89 11.89 -0.52
C MET A 85 -11.35 11.62 -0.11
N PRO A 86 -11.76 11.61 1.18
CA PRO A 86 -13.18 11.43 1.52
C PRO A 86 -14.11 12.52 0.96
N GLU A 87 -13.62 13.74 0.73
CA GLU A 87 -14.44 14.86 0.24
C GLU A 87 -14.77 14.73 -1.26
N VAL A 88 -13.81 14.22 -2.05
CA VAL A 88 -14.00 13.98 -3.49
C VAL A 88 -15.05 12.88 -3.76
N LEU A 89 -15.06 11.84 -2.91
CA LEU A 89 -16.04 10.75 -3.04
C LEU A 89 -17.47 11.19 -2.69
N ALA A 90 -17.64 12.18 -1.81
CA ALA A 90 -18.95 12.75 -1.48
C ALA A 90 -19.50 13.60 -2.64
N GLU A 91 -18.63 14.34 -3.32
CA GLU A 91 -19.00 15.22 -4.44
C GLU A 91 -19.43 14.40 -5.67
N ILE A 92 -18.73 13.30 -5.98
CA ILE A 92 -19.11 12.37 -7.07
C ILE A 92 -20.47 11.73 -6.80
N ARG A 93 -20.78 11.35 -5.55
CA ARG A 93 -22.09 10.80 -5.18
C ARG A 93 -23.21 11.83 -5.30
N LYS A 94 -22.95 13.09 -4.96
CA LYS A 94 -23.93 14.18 -5.07
C LYS A 94 -24.23 14.55 -6.52
N ALA A 95 -23.22 14.56 -7.39
CA ALA A 95 -23.38 14.82 -8.82
C ALA A 95 -24.20 13.71 -9.53
N ASN A 96 -24.01 12.44 -9.15
CA ASN A 96 -24.77 11.33 -9.73
C ASN A 96 -26.24 11.27 -9.26
N ALA A 97 -26.52 11.70 -8.03
CA ALA A 97 -27.90 11.78 -7.52
C ALA A 97 -28.73 12.87 -8.24
N ALA A 98 -28.10 13.99 -8.62
CA ALA A 98 -28.76 15.07 -9.34
C ALA A 98 -29.13 14.70 -10.80
N ALA A 99 -28.38 13.78 -11.42
CA ALA A 99 -28.62 13.37 -12.81
C ALA A 99 -29.82 12.42 -13.00
N MET A 100 -30.40 11.86 -11.93
CA MET A 100 -31.54 10.94 -12.01
C MET A 100 -32.92 11.60 -11.79
N SER A 101 -32.97 12.93 -11.68
CA SER A 101 -34.18 13.67 -11.32
C SER A 101 -34.83 14.58 -12.40
N PRO A 102 -34.82 14.28 -13.73
CA PRO A 102 -35.61 15.10 -14.67
C PRO A 102 -36.87 14.44 -15.26
N PHE A 103 -37.18 13.17 -14.98
CA PHE A 103 -38.39 12.55 -15.56
C PHE A 103 -39.62 12.75 -14.67
N GLY A 104 -40.09 13.99 -14.63
CA GLY A 104 -41.41 14.35 -14.11
C GLY A 104 -42.53 13.76 -14.97
N LEU A 105 -42.91 12.51 -14.69
CA LEU A 105 -44.09 11.91 -15.28
C LEU A 105 -45.32 12.16 -14.39
N PRO A 106 -46.39 12.80 -14.90
CA PRO A 106 -47.61 13.03 -14.14
C PRO A 106 -48.38 11.72 -13.95
N ALA A 107 -48.71 11.43 -12.69
CA ALA A 107 -49.62 10.35 -12.32
C ALA A 107 -51.06 10.75 -12.69
N ARG A 108 -51.56 10.33 -13.86
CA ARG A 108 -52.97 10.52 -14.20
C ARG A 108 -53.53 9.39 -15.07
N GLY A 109 -54.27 8.49 -14.40
CA GLY A 109 -55.48 7.83 -14.90
C GLY A 109 -55.35 6.80 -16.02
N LEU A 110 -55.25 5.52 -15.65
CA LEU A 110 -55.68 4.39 -16.50
C LEU A 110 -56.52 3.44 -15.65
N ALA A 111 -57.75 3.20 -16.12
CA ALA A 111 -58.74 2.35 -15.50
C ALA A 111 -58.32 0.86 -15.48
N PRO A 112 -58.80 0.05 -14.53
CA PRO A 112 -58.45 -1.36 -14.42
C PRO A 112 -59.07 -2.19 -15.56
N GLN A 113 -58.23 -2.80 -16.40
CA GLN A 113 -58.62 -3.89 -17.28
C GLN A 113 -58.57 -5.23 -16.51
N PRO A 114 -59.58 -6.11 -16.64
CA PRO A 114 -59.57 -7.43 -16.01
C PRO A 114 -58.49 -8.35 -16.61
N ALA A 115 -57.80 -9.05 -15.72
CA ALA A 115 -56.57 -9.79 -15.96
C ALA A 115 -56.76 -11.10 -16.76
N GLY A 116 -56.05 -11.21 -17.88
CA GLY A 116 -55.46 -12.48 -18.28
C GLY A 116 -54.10 -12.67 -17.57
N PRO A 117 -53.58 -13.91 -17.41
CA PRO A 117 -52.26 -14.16 -16.82
C PRO A 117 -51.17 -13.73 -17.81
N VAL A 118 -50.99 -12.42 -17.94
CA VAL A 118 -49.84 -11.83 -18.61
C VAL A 118 -48.77 -11.73 -17.55
N THR A 119 -47.81 -12.66 -17.57
CA THR A 119 -46.54 -12.51 -16.87
C THR A 119 -46.04 -11.09 -17.18
N PRO A 120 -45.87 -10.21 -16.18
CA PRO A 120 -45.39 -8.85 -16.44
C PRO A 120 -44.09 -8.97 -17.21
N ALA A 121 -44.11 -8.58 -18.49
CA ALA A 121 -42.90 -8.45 -19.28
C ALA A 121 -42.04 -7.43 -18.53
N GLU A 122 -41.00 -7.96 -17.86
CA GLU A 122 -40.05 -7.18 -17.08
C GLU A 122 -39.61 -6.02 -18.00
N PRO A 123 -39.83 -4.75 -17.59
CA PRO A 123 -39.61 -3.61 -18.47
C PRO A 123 -38.19 -3.71 -18.99
N ASP A 124 -38.08 -3.76 -20.31
CA ASP A 124 -36.88 -3.99 -21.10
C ASP A 124 -35.71 -3.23 -20.47
N ARG A 125 -35.02 -3.91 -19.54
CA ARG A 125 -33.95 -3.33 -18.74
C ARG A 125 -32.84 -3.16 -19.75
N LYS A 126 -32.80 -1.99 -20.40
CA LYS A 126 -31.68 -1.48 -21.18
C LYS A 126 -30.44 -1.97 -20.46
N SER A 127 -29.87 -3.03 -21.00
CA SER A 127 -29.03 -3.92 -20.23
C SER A 127 -27.81 -3.11 -19.88
N VAL A 128 -27.76 -2.58 -18.66
CA VAL A 128 -26.56 -1.91 -18.17
C VAL A 128 -25.47 -2.94 -18.42
N PRO A 129 -24.51 -2.66 -19.30
CA PRO A 129 -23.66 -3.71 -19.84
C PRO A 129 -23.07 -4.45 -18.65
N ARG A 130 -23.27 -5.77 -18.59
CA ARG A 130 -22.95 -6.63 -17.43
C ARG A 130 -21.52 -6.40 -16.88
N GLN A 131 -20.67 -5.79 -17.69
CA GLN A 131 -19.34 -5.30 -17.39
C GLN A 131 -19.27 -4.33 -16.19
N LYS A 132 -20.21 -3.37 -16.03
CA LYS A 132 -20.15 -2.34 -14.97
C LYS A 132 -20.32 -2.90 -13.55
N ARG A 133 -20.89 -4.10 -13.43
CA ARG A 133 -21.10 -4.78 -12.12
C ARG A 133 -19.98 -5.77 -11.76
N ARG A 134 -18.92 -5.86 -12.58
CA ARG A 134 -17.84 -6.80 -12.30
C ARG A 134 -17.04 -6.33 -11.10
N THR A 135 -16.73 -7.28 -10.22
CA THR A 135 -15.82 -7.05 -9.09
C THR A 135 -14.43 -6.68 -9.62
N PRO A 136 -13.68 -5.80 -8.94
CA PRO A 136 -12.33 -5.42 -9.33
C PRO A 136 -11.46 -6.64 -9.53
N SER A 137 -10.65 -6.56 -10.59
CA SER A 137 -9.67 -7.58 -10.89
C SER A 137 -8.68 -7.73 -9.72
N PRO A 138 -8.06 -8.92 -9.54
CA PRO A 138 -7.08 -9.12 -8.49
C PRO A 138 -5.94 -8.09 -8.51
N ILE A 139 -5.47 -7.71 -9.70
CA ILE A 139 -4.38 -6.73 -9.84
C ILE A 139 -4.81 -5.32 -9.43
N GLN A 140 -6.06 -4.92 -9.72
CA GLN A 140 -6.60 -3.65 -9.25
C GLN A 140 -6.71 -3.61 -7.73
N ARG A 141 -7.11 -4.70 -7.07
CA ARG A 141 -7.12 -4.76 -5.59
C ARG A 141 -5.72 -4.70 -5.02
N GLU A 142 -4.77 -5.36 -5.68
CA GLU A 142 -3.37 -5.35 -5.26
C GLU A 142 -2.76 -3.94 -5.34
N PHE A 143 -3.20 -3.10 -6.29
CA PHE A 143 -2.80 -1.69 -6.36
C PHE A 143 -3.09 -0.96 -5.04
N TYR A 144 -4.30 -1.10 -4.50
CA TYR A 144 -4.66 -0.48 -3.22
C TYR A 144 -3.75 -0.96 -2.09
N HIS A 145 -3.42 -2.26 -2.05
CA HIS A 145 -2.51 -2.79 -1.05
C HIS A 145 -1.07 -2.31 -1.23
N TYR A 146 -0.61 -2.13 -2.46
CA TYR A 146 0.76 -1.71 -2.75
C TYR A 146 1.02 -0.27 -2.34
N PHE A 147 0.04 0.61 -2.60
CA PHE A 147 0.11 2.04 -2.24
C PHE A 147 -0.51 2.35 -0.87
N ASP A 148 -0.78 1.32 -0.06
CA ASP A 148 -1.43 1.44 1.27
C ASP A 148 -2.72 2.29 1.26
N LEU A 149 -3.49 2.20 0.18
CA LEU A 149 -4.76 2.89 -0.01
C LEU A 149 -5.92 2.07 0.56
N LYS A 150 -6.91 2.75 1.14
CA LYS A 150 -8.14 2.11 1.62
C LYS A 150 -9.07 1.84 0.44
N ALA A 151 -9.27 0.57 0.08
CA ALA A 151 -10.23 0.18 -0.93
C ALA A 151 -11.69 0.38 -0.42
N PRO A 152 -12.56 1.07 -1.18
CA PRO A 152 -13.98 1.18 -0.84
C PRO A 152 -14.69 -0.18 -0.82
N ASN A 153 -15.64 -0.37 0.10
CA ASN A 153 -16.47 -1.57 0.11
C ASN A 153 -17.38 -1.59 -1.12
N GLY A 154 -17.46 -2.73 -1.81
CA GLY A 154 -18.30 -2.89 -2.99
C GLY A 154 -17.79 -2.15 -4.24
N LEU A 155 -16.52 -1.72 -4.24
CA LEU A 155 -15.87 -1.11 -5.39
C LEU A 155 -16.11 -1.93 -6.66
N SER A 156 -16.55 -1.30 -7.74
CA SER A 156 -16.69 -1.93 -9.06
C SER A 156 -15.39 -1.88 -9.87
N PHE A 157 -15.29 -2.68 -10.93
CA PHE A 157 -14.14 -2.68 -11.82
C PHE A 157 -13.84 -1.30 -12.42
N ASP A 158 -14.87 -0.60 -12.90
CA ASP A 158 -14.73 0.70 -13.56
C ASP A 158 -14.32 1.80 -12.56
N GLU A 159 -14.91 1.80 -11.36
CA GLU A 159 -14.51 2.72 -10.28
C GLU A 159 -13.07 2.47 -9.86
N ALA A 160 -12.66 1.20 -9.72
CA ALA A 160 -11.28 0.86 -9.40
C ALA A 160 -10.32 1.37 -10.46
N LEU A 161 -10.67 1.24 -11.75
CA LEU A 161 -9.86 1.73 -12.86
C LEU A 161 -9.76 3.26 -12.86
N SER A 162 -10.88 3.96 -12.63
CA SER A 162 -10.92 5.42 -12.53
C SER A 162 -10.01 5.93 -11.40
N VAL A 163 -10.10 5.33 -10.21
CA VAL A 163 -9.25 5.73 -9.07
C VAL A 163 -7.78 5.48 -9.37
N ILE A 164 -7.43 4.36 -10.02
CA ILE A 164 -6.05 4.07 -10.41
C ILE A 164 -5.55 5.12 -11.41
N HIS A 165 -6.36 5.49 -12.40
CA HIS A 165 -6.01 6.52 -13.39
C HIS A 165 -5.80 7.88 -12.72
N ASP A 166 -6.77 8.33 -11.91
CA ASP A 166 -6.69 9.60 -11.19
C ASP A 166 -5.50 9.64 -10.24
N PHE A 167 -5.16 8.50 -9.61
CA PHE A 167 -3.98 8.41 -8.75
C PHE A 167 -2.68 8.54 -9.56
N LYS A 168 -2.60 7.89 -10.72
CA LYS A 168 -1.44 8.00 -11.63
C LYS A 168 -1.25 9.44 -12.11
N ASP A 169 -2.33 10.13 -12.48
CA ASP A 169 -2.27 11.51 -12.97
C ASP A 169 -1.87 12.52 -11.89
N ARG A 170 -2.24 12.24 -10.63
CA ARG A 170 -1.97 13.12 -9.48
C ARG A 170 -0.59 12.91 -8.87
N LEU A 171 0.12 11.84 -9.23
CA LEU A 171 1.43 11.59 -8.68
C LEU A 171 2.40 12.67 -9.14
N SER A 172 3.15 13.22 -8.18
CA SER A 172 4.17 14.21 -8.47
C SER A 172 5.31 13.58 -9.28
N LYS A 173 6.10 14.40 -9.99
CA LYS A 173 7.31 13.90 -10.68
C LYS A 173 8.26 13.17 -9.73
N ASP A 174 8.32 13.59 -8.47
CA ASP A 174 9.18 12.99 -7.44
C ASP A 174 8.68 11.61 -7.00
N ASP A 175 7.38 11.32 -7.17
CA ASP A 175 6.77 10.02 -6.87
C ASP A 175 6.72 9.08 -8.08
N GLN A 176 7.14 9.52 -9.27
CA GLN A 176 7.09 8.73 -10.51
C GLN A 176 7.81 7.38 -10.36
N GLY A 177 8.91 7.34 -9.60
CA GLY A 177 9.65 6.10 -9.33
C GLY A 177 8.80 5.01 -8.65
N LYS A 178 7.76 5.37 -7.89
CA LYS A 178 6.83 4.39 -7.29
C LYS A 178 5.90 3.77 -8.33
N LEU A 179 5.52 4.51 -9.37
CA LEU A 179 4.74 3.97 -10.48
C LEU A 179 5.57 3.02 -11.33
N ASP A 180 6.82 3.38 -11.62
CA ASP A 180 7.73 2.51 -12.35
C ASP A 180 8.01 1.22 -11.56
N GLU A 181 8.16 1.33 -10.24
CA GLU A 181 8.29 0.19 -9.36
C GLU A 181 7.02 -0.68 -9.37
N TRP A 182 5.83 -0.06 -9.32
CA TRP A 182 4.56 -0.78 -9.44
C TRP A 182 4.42 -1.51 -10.79
N ASP A 183 4.74 -0.86 -11.91
CA ASP A 183 4.65 -1.49 -13.22
C ASP A 183 5.65 -2.67 -13.33
N THR A 184 6.83 -2.53 -12.73
CA THR A 184 7.80 -3.63 -12.59
C THR A 184 7.24 -4.77 -11.72
N TYR A 185 6.58 -4.45 -10.60
CA TYR A 185 5.92 -5.41 -9.71
C TYR A 185 4.87 -6.24 -10.48
N VAL A 186 4.00 -5.58 -11.25
CA VAL A 186 2.96 -6.24 -12.04
C VAL A 186 3.56 -7.11 -13.13
N LYS A 187 4.55 -6.59 -13.86
CA LYS A 187 5.23 -7.31 -14.93
C LYS A 187 5.88 -8.58 -14.41
N LEU A 188 6.65 -8.47 -13.33
CA LEU A 188 7.36 -9.59 -12.72
C LEU A 188 6.41 -10.66 -12.18
N TYR A 189 5.31 -10.26 -11.54
CA TYR A 189 4.26 -11.20 -11.12
C TYR A 189 3.67 -12.00 -12.28
N SER A 190 3.37 -11.31 -13.39
CA SER A 190 2.85 -11.93 -14.61
C SER A 190 3.85 -12.92 -15.19
N GLU A 191 5.13 -12.56 -15.25
CA GLU A 191 6.21 -13.39 -15.75
C GLU A 191 6.44 -14.66 -14.93
N ILE A 192 6.51 -14.54 -13.60
CA ILE A 192 6.67 -15.68 -12.69
C ILE A 192 5.54 -16.70 -12.89
N ASN A 193 4.34 -16.22 -13.16
CA ASN A 193 3.17 -17.07 -13.37
C ASN A 193 3.00 -17.59 -14.81
N LYS A 194 3.87 -17.23 -15.76
CA LYS A 194 3.86 -17.81 -17.11
C LYS A 194 4.07 -19.33 -17.03
N PRO A 195 3.32 -20.16 -17.79
CA PRO A 195 3.46 -21.61 -17.74
C PRO A 195 4.88 -22.13 -17.96
N GLY A 196 5.63 -21.55 -18.90
CA GLY A 196 7.03 -21.94 -19.16
C GLY A 196 7.93 -21.68 -17.96
N VAL A 197 7.82 -20.50 -17.36
CA VAL A 197 8.58 -20.11 -16.16
C VAL A 197 8.24 -21.04 -15.00
N ARG A 198 6.95 -21.27 -14.71
CA ARG A 198 6.52 -22.18 -13.65
C ARG A 198 7.07 -23.60 -13.80
N LYS A 199 7.17 -24.11 -15.03
CA LYS A 199 7.80 -25.41 -15.32
C LYS A 199 9.31 -25.37 -15.05
N THR A 200 10.01 -24.33 -15.50
CA THR A 200 11.46 -24.15 -15.29
C THR A 200 11.83 -24.15 -13.81
N TYR A 201 11.12 -23.39 -12.98
CA TYR A 201 11.39 -23.32 -11.54
C TYR A 201 10.68 -24.41 -10.73
N ARG A 202 9.90 -25.28 -11.38
CA ARG A 202 9.08 -26.33 -10.74
C ARG A 202 8.20 -25.77 -9.62
N ILE A 203 7.46 -24.71 -9.92
CA ILE A 203 6.54 -24.06 -8.97
C ILE A 203 5.10 -24.11 -9.45
N LYS A 204 4.17 -24.19 -8.50
CA LYS A 204 2.73 -23.98 -8.72
C LYS A 204 2.44 -22.51 -9.03
N LYS A 205 1.17 -22.19 -9.36
CA LYS A 205 0.73 -20.79 -9.51
C LYS A 205 0.98 -20.02 -8.20
N VAL A 206 1.67 -18.89 -8.30
CA VAL A 206 1.96 -18.02 -7.16
C VAL A 206 0.74 -17.13 -6.90
N SER A 207 0.32 -17.03 -5.64
CA SER A 207 -0.72 -16.09 -5.23
C SER A 207 -0.12 -14.70 -4.97
N PHE A 208 -0.91 -13.63 -5.16
CA PHE A 208 -0.48 -12.26 -4.83
C PHE A 208 0.01 -12.13 -3.38
N SER A 209 -0.64 -12.79 -2.42
CA SER A 209 -0.21 -12.74 -1.01
C SER A 209 1.21 -13.28 -0.80
N ALA A 210 1.55 -14.42 -1.41
CA ALA A 210 2.90 -14.99 -1.31
C ALA A 210 3.93 -14.12 -2.04
N TYR A 211 3.56 -13.59 -3.22
CA TYR A 211 4.40 -12.69 -3.99
C TYR A 211 4.71 -11.39 -3.23
N ARG A 212 3.69 -10.73 -2.68
CA ARG A 212 3.82 -9.52 -1.87
C ARG A 212 4.70 -9.74 -0.64
N ALA A 213 4.52 -10.87 0.06
CA ALA A 213 5.33 -11.21 1.22
C ALA A 213 6.82 -11.37 0.86
N ALA A 214 7.11 -12.04 -0.27
CA ALA A 214 8.47 -12.19 -0.76
C ALA A 214 9.11 -10.86 -1.14
N ILE A 215 8.42 -10.00 -1.90
CA ILE A 215 8.91 -8.68 -2.28
C ILE A 215 9.15 -7.81 -1.04
N LYS A 216 8.22 -7.80 -0.08
CA LYS A 216 8.39 -7.06 1.19
C LYS A 216 9.64 -7.53 1.95
N GLN A 217 9.90 -8.83 1.97
CA GLN A 217 11.08 -9.38 2.63
C GLN A 217 12.38 -9.01 1.88
N LEU A 218 12.39 -9.03 0.56
CA LEU A 218 13.54 -8.60 -0.25
C LEU A 218 13.85 -7.11 -0.04
N LYS A 219 12.82 -6.26 0.01
CA LYS A 219 12.97 -4.83 0.35
C LYS A 219 13.60 -4.63 1.72
N LYS A 220 13.19 -5.41 2.73
CA LYS A 220 13.79 -5.37 4.08
C LYS A 220 15.24 -5.81 4.11
N GLU A 221 15.63 -6.71 3.21
CA GLU A 221 17.01 -7.19 3.07
C GLU A 221 17.88 -6.25 2.23
N GLY A 222 17.35 -5.12 1.78
CA GLY A 222 18.05 -4.17 0.92
C GLY A 222 18.30 -4.72 -0.49
N GLN A 223 17.65 -5.83 -0.88
CA GLN A 223 17.79 -6.41 -2.20
C GLN A 223 16.90 -5.66 -3.19
N VAL A 224 17.54 -5.03 -4.17
CA VAL A 224 16.88 -4.35 -5.27
C VAL A 224 16.45 -5.39 -6.31
N TRP A 225 15.17 -5.37 -6.67
CA TRP A 225 14.57 -6.28 -7.65
C TRP A 225 14.21 -5.53 -8.96
N ALA A 226 14.91 -4.43 -9.23
CA ALA A 226 14.66 -3.52 -10.35
C ALA A 226 15.31 -3.96 -11.69
N GLY A 227 15.58 -5.26 -11.89
CA GLY A 227 16.18 -5.80 -13.13
C GLY A 227 15.53 -7.10 -13.60
N GLU A 228 15.23 -7.23 -14.90
CA GLU A 228 14.23 -8.21 -15.38
C GLU A 228 14.57 -9.70 -15.17
N LYS A 229 15.80 -10.13 -15.45
CA LYS A 229 16.19 -11.55 -15.33
C LYS A 229 16.59 -11.94 -13.91
N ASP A 230 17.54 -11.22 -13.32
CA ASP A 230 18.09 -11.59 -12.00
C ASP A 230 17.05 -11.44 -10.89
N SER A 231 16.15 -10.46 -11.01
CA SER A 231 15.09 -10.26 -10.02
C SER A 231 14.06 -11.36 -10.04
N ARG A 232 13.83 -12.01 -11.19
CA ARG A 232 12.91 -13.14 -11.27
C ARG A 232 13.43 -14.34 -10.49
N ASP A 233 14.69 -14.70 -10.67
CA ASP A 233 15.32 -15.80 -9.95
C ASP A 233 15.32 -15.56 -8.44
N LEU A 234 15.68 -14.35 -8.03
CA LEU A 234 15.71 -13.94 -6.63
C LEU A 234 14.32 -14.02 -6.00
N VAL A 235 13.30 -13.47 -6.66
CA VAL A 235 11.93 -13.47 -6.15
C VAL A 235 11.36 -14.90 -6.09
N VAL A 236 11.60 -15.73 -7.10
CA VAL A 236 11.15 -17.14 -7.07
C VAL A 236 11.84 -17.92 -5.95
N LYS A 237 13.16 -17.80 -5.80
CA LYS A 237 13.90 -18.41 -4.67
C LYS A 237 13.31 -17.98 -3.34
N LYS A 238 12.99 -16.69 -3.19
CA LYS A 238 12.39 -16.16 -1.96
C LYS A 238 10.98 -16.70 -1.71
N ILE A 239 10.14 -16.79 -2.75
CA ILE A 239 8.79 -17.36 -2.65
C ILE A 239 8.87 -18.82 -2.21
N ILE A 240 9.77 -19.62 -2.78
CA ILE A 240 9.92 -21.04 -2.41
C ILE A 240 10.40 -21.16 -0.95
N ALA A 241 11.34 -20.33 -0.52
CA ALA A 241 11.83 -20.34 0.85
C ALA A 241 10.72 -20.00 1.87
N MET A 242 9.85 -19.04 1.56
CA MET A 242 8.76 -18.63 2.46
C MET A 242 7.50 -19.51 2.35
N ALA A 243 7.28 -20.15 1.20
CA ALA A 243 6.10 -20.96 0.93
C ALA A 243 6.48 -22.27 0.20
N PRO A 244 7.14 -23.22 0.90
CA PRO A 244 7.69 -24.44 0.28
C PRO A 244 6.63 -25.31 -0.39
N ARG A 245 5.37 -25.25 0.07
CA ARG A 245 4.20 -25.92 -0.56
C ARG A 245 3.97 -25.58 -2.04
N LEU A 246 4.54 -24.46 -2.51
CA LEU A 246 4.47 -24.04 -3.91
C LEU A 246 5.48 -24.79 -4.78
N LYS A 247 6.50 -25.43 -4.20
CA LYS A 247 7.40 -26.31 -4.93
C LYS A 247 6.62 -27.53 -5.39
N THR A 248 6.74 -27.86 -6.67
CA THR A 248 6.23 -29.10 -7.22
C THR A 248 7.35 -30.12 -7.13
N GLU A 249 7.16 -31.16 -6.32
CA GLU A 249 8.03 -32.33 -6.37
C GLU A 249 7.92 -32.93 -7.77
N ALA A 250 9.04 -33.26 -8.39
CA ALA A 250 9.03 -33.88 -9.71
C ALA A 250 8.32 -35.22 -9.57
N ALA A 251 7.18 -35.35 -10.24
CA ALA A 251 6.55 -36.64 -10.48
C ALA A 251 7.38 -37.44 -11.49
#